data_AF-S5FX24-F1
#
_entry.id   AF-S5FX24-F1
#
_cell.length_a   1.000
_cell.length_b   1.000
_cell.length_c   1.000
_cell.angle_alpha   90.00
_cell.angle_beta   90.00
_cell.angle_gamma   90.00
#
_symmetry.space_group_name_H-M   'P 1'
#
loop_
_entity.id
_entity.type
_entity.pdbx_description
1 polymer ?
#
loop_
_entity_poly.entity_id
_entity_poly.type
_entity_poly.pdbx_seq_one_letter_code
_entity_poly.pdbx_strand_id
1 'polypeptide(L)'
;MATIIAAAAAALLALSFAEGAIKGTNTAVMANLCPALRLGDSKAKFEPQVTAAEPEAAALYKLNMSLAPKGWREQFVEVSGGSPVAKPKPNDAQPPGWDEMWPSWQTAALSLGSNEQNTKFLTAIGLDGATQWQIQNTAELVRSYADAGYDILRQPLTATKPTTTDSDLHKQLMQAVYGQEAAPTGDLDSKATTGAASQGYNAACGGGSPGNKAATVAHIVACVCGTDSSVSNEEPCQHDGGLNAGWQASNTPQKAKWEVIRASCPKVESESTSVTDLEHAIRQLTTAITSVSTHAYIGNFKTSCDGASANAACIKLNGAVTGGKADLAKIEPLQKLQNVAQELRNRIAYNNEQQKRIDAVKHLVDLAKAAVKQAKYLTAPPNNSANTDKPSHSKEGAGGTADQRSEKLCNAAKDDQGECDKLKDKGCIFKEDGKDGKKMYIE
;
A
#
# COMPACT_ATOMS: atom_id res chain seq x y z
N MET A 1 -11.88 -18.82 -37.25
CA MET A 1 -13.12 -19.32 -36.62
C MET A 1 -13.15 -20.83 -36.76
N ALA A 2 -13.68 -21.51 -35.73
CA ALA A 2 -13.84 -22.96 -35.54
C ALA A 2 -12.64 -23.71 -34.90
N THR A 3 -12.45 -23.57 -33.57
CA THR A 3 -12.81 -24.53 -32.49
C THR A 3 -11.81 -25.68 -32.31
N ILE A 4 -10.83 -25.49 -31.40
CA ILE A 4 -10.04 -26.59 -30.82
C ILE A 4 -10.70 -26.93 -29.48
N ILE A 5 -11.35 -28.09 -29.41
CA ILE A 5 -11.88 -28.65 -28.17
C ILE A 5 -10.71 -29.29 -27.42
N ALA A 6 -10.30 -28.67 -26.31
CA ALA A 6 -9.39 -29.29 -25.36
C ALA A 6 -10.17 -30.33 -24.54
N ALA A 7 -9.91 -31.61 -24.80
CA ALA A 7 -10.43 -32.71 -24.00
C ALA A 7 -9.63 -32.80 -22.68
N ALA A 8 -10.21 -32.31 -21.58
CA ALA A 8 -9.71 -32.59 -20.25
C ALA A 8 -10.19 -34.00 -19.85
N ALA A 9 -9.29 -34.98 -19.90
CA ALA A 9 -9.54 -36.32 -19.39
C ALA A 9 -9.53 -36.28 -17.84
N ALA A 10 -10.71 -36.27 -17.23
CA ALA A 10 -10.88 -36.56 -15.82
C ALA A 10 -10.75 -38.08 -15.62
N ALA A 11 -9.58 -38.53 -15.16
CA ALA A 11 -9.42 -39.91 -14.69
C ALA A 11 -10.17 -40.08 -13.36
N LEU A 12 -11.38 -40.63 -13.39
CA LEU A 12 -12.00 -41.20 -12.21
C LEU A 12 -11.23 -42.47 -11.84
N LEU A 13 -10.34 -42.38 -10.85
CA LEU A 13 -9.88 -43.56 -10.13
C LEU A 13 -11.02 -44.06 -9.25
N ALA A 14 -11.70 -45.11 -9.71
CA ALA A 14 -12.54 -45.94 -8.85
C ALA A 14 -11.61 -46.74 -7.92
N LEU A 15 -11.40 -46.25 -6.70
CA LEU A 15 -10.76 -47.02 -5.64
C LEU A 15 -11.80 -48.01 -5.08
N SER A 16 -11.52 -49.30 -5.27
CA SER A 16 -12.20 -50.38 -4.56
C SER A 16 -11.94 -50.24 -3.06
N PHE A 17 -12.99 -50.00 -2.28
CA PHE A 17 -12.91 -49.98 -0.82
C PHE A 17 -12.71 -51.41 -0.31
N ALA A 18 -11.52 -51.71 0.22
CA ALA A 18 -11.36 -52.89 1.06
C ALA A 18 -12.13 -52.63 2.37
N GLU A 19 -13.25 -53.32 2.54
CA GLU A 19 -14.15 -53.20 3.68
C GLU A 19 -13.51 -53.83 4.91
N GLY A 20 -12.76 -53.05 5.70
CA GLY A 20 -12.33 -53.51 7.03
C GLY A 20 -11.23 -52.73 7.74
N ALA A 21 -10.39 -51.95 7.06
CA ALA A 21 -9.29 -51.23 7.69
C ALA A 21 -9.51 -49.71 7.59
N ILE A 22 -9.46 -49.02 8.74
CA ILE A 22 -9.50 -47.55 8.82
C ILE A 22 -8.20 -46.91 8.31
N LYS A 23 -7.08 -47.63 8.41
CA LYS A 23 -5.74 -47.23 7.95
C LYS A 23 -5.74 -46.71 6.52
N GLY A 24 -5.17 -45.52 6.34
CA GLY A 24 -4.97 -44.87 5.04
C GLY A 24 -6.23 -44.41 4.31
N THR A 25 -7.44 -44.67 4.85
CA THR A 25 -8.71 -44.33 4.20
C THR A 25 -8.85 -42.83 3.91
N ASN A 26 -8.21 -41.97 4.69
CA ASN A 26 -8.28 -40.51 4.58
C ASN A 26 -7.01 -39.86 4.00
N THR A 27 -6.08 -40.63 3.42
CA THR A 27 -4.87 -40.08 2.78
C THR A 27 -5.20 -38.99 1.74
N ALA A 28 -6.15 -39.25 0.85
CA ALA A 28 -6.60 -38.28 -0.16
C ALA A 28 -7.31 -37.06 0.45
N VAL A 29 -8.11 -37.27 1.50
CA VAL A 29 -8.78 -36.16 2.22
C VAL A 29 -7.72 -35.28 2.90
N MET A 30 -6.73 -35.89 3.54
CA MET A 30 -5.66 -35.18 4.21
C MET A 30 -4.83 -34.33 3.24
N ALA A 31 -4.64 -34.78 1.99
CA ALA A 31 -3.98 -33.98 0.96
C ALA A 31 -4.71 -32.64 0.71
N ASN A 32 -6.05 -32.63 0.76
CA ASN A 32 -6.85 -31.41 0.63
C ASN A 32 -6.84 -30.54 1.90
N LEU A 33 -6.64 -31.14 3.07
CA LEU A 33 -6.58 -30.39 4.35
C LEU A 33 -5.18 -29.81 4.63
N CYS A 34 -4.14 -30.44 4.08
CA CYS A 34 -2.75 -30.11 4.35
C CYS A 34 -2.36 -28.65 4.03
N PRO A 35 -2.83 -28.02 2.93
CA PRO A 35 -2.58 -26.60 2.67
C PRO A 35 -3.05 -25.68 3.81
N ALA A 36 -4.25 -25.93 4.36
CA ALA A 36 -4.76 -25.14 5.48
C ALA A 36 -4.00 -25.41 6.79
N LEU A 37 -3.56 -26.65 7.03
CA LEU A 37 -2.78 -26.98 8.22
C LEU A 37 -1.37 -26.38 8.18
N ARG A 38 -0.74 -26.34 7.00
CA ARG A 38 0.60 -25.76 6.77
C ARG A 38 0.66 -24.25 6.94
N LEU A 39 -0.47 -23.54 6.85
CA LEU A 39 -0.52 -22.14 7.28
C LEU A 39 -0.07 -21.98 8.74
N GLY A 40 -0.29 -23.02 9.56
CA GLY A 40 0.19 -23.13 10.94
C GLY A 40 1.72 -23.22 11.10
N ASP A 41 2.46 -23.45 10.01
CA ASP A 41 3.93 -23.57 10.00
C ASP A 41 4.60 -22.29 9.49
N SER A 42 3.83 -21.31 9.01
CA SER A 42 4.36 -20.07 8.43
C SER A 42 4.98 -19.17 9.49
N LYS A 43 6.02 -18.41 9.10
CA LYS A 43 6.53 -17.32 9.92
C LYS A 43 5.49 -16.20 10.05
N ALA A 44 5.65 -15.35 11.06
CA ALA A 44 4.83 -14.15 11.27
C ALA A 44 5.19 -13.02 10.27
N LYS A 45 5.11 -13.33 8.98
CA LYS A 45 5.41 -12.43 7.87
C LYS A 45 4.40 -12.64 6.74
N PHE A 46 3.88 -11.55 6.19
CA PHE A 46 2.87 -11.59 5.14
C PHE A 46 3.29 -10.73 3.95
N GLU A 47 2.95 -11.17 2.74
CA GLU A 47 3.29 -10.42 1.52
C GLU A 47 2.04 -10.06 0.71
N PRO A 48 2.00 -8.86 0.10
CA PRO A 48 3.04 -7.83 0.15
C PRO A 48 3.07 -7.07 1.49
N GLN A 49 4.25 -6.62 1.90
CA GLN A 49 4.42 -5.63 2.97
C GLN A 49 3.69 -4.32 2.64
N VAL A 50 3.22 -3.60 3.67
CA VAL A 50 2.60 -2.28 3.48
C VAL A 50 3.65 -1.31 2.95
N THR A 51 3.36 -0.70 1.80
CA THR A 51 4.25 0.28 1.16
C THR A 51 4.37 1.51 2.06
N ALA A 52 5.60 1.88 2.40
CA ALA A 52 5.88 3.07 3.20
C ALA A 52 5.59 4.35 2.39
N ALA A 53 5.34 5.46 3.09
CA ALA A 53 5.25 6.78 2.45
C ALA A 53 6.63 7.25 1.95
N GLU A 54 6.66 7.95 0.81
CA GLU A 54 7.86 8.19 0.00
C GLU A 54 8.99 9.02 0.63
N PRO A 55 10.25 8.58 0.51
CA PRO A 55 11.43 9.43 0.56
C PRO A 55 11.68 10.29 -0.70
N GLU A 56 11.11 9.97 -1.86
CA GLU A 56 11.39 10.60 -3.16
C GLU A 56 10.96 12.08 -3.24
N ALA A 57 9.91 12.45 -2.50
CA ALA A 57 9.51 13.85 -2.31
C ALA A 57 10.67 14.70 -1.76
N ALA A 58 11.51 14.12 -0.89
CA ALA A 58 12.65 14.82 -0.32
C ALA A 58 13.69 15.21 -1.39
N ALA A 59 13.87 14.39 -2.44
CA ALA A 59 14.78 14.72 -3.53
C ALA A 59 14.27 15.91 -4.35
N LEU A 60 12.96 15.96 -4.62
CA LEU A 60 12.32 17.08 -5.33
C LEU A 60 12.40 18.37 -4.50
N TYR A 61 12.07 18.29 -3.21
CA TYR A 61 12.13 19.44 -2.31
C TYR A 61 13.56 19.94 -2.10
N LYS A 62 14.55 19.03 -2.01
CA LYS A 62 15.97 19.38 -1.97
C LYS A 62 16.39 20.14 -3.23
N LEU A 63 16.00 19.65 -4.41
CA LEU A 63 16.31 20.31 -5.66
C LEU A 63 15.67 21.70 -5.74
N ASN A 64 14.38 21.81 -5.44
CA ASN A 64 13.67 23.10 -5.38
C ASN A 64 14.35 24.08 -4.41
N MET A 65 14.67 23.63 -3.19
CA MET A 65 15.35 24.46 -2.19
C MET A 65 16.75 24.92 -2.64
N SER A 66 17.46 24.10 -3.41
CA SER A 66 18.81 24.44 -3.89
C SER A 66 18.83 25.60 -4.89
N LEU A 67 17.74 25.74 -5.65
CA LEU A 67 17.54 26.78 -6.65
C LEU A 67 16.94 28.06 -6.04
N ALA A 68 16.42 27.98 -4.81
CA ALA A 68 15.82 29.13 -4.14
C ALA A 68 16.85 30.21 -3.77
N PRO A 69 16.44 31.49 -3.68
CA PRO A 69 17.31 32.57 -3.24
C PRO A 69 17.92 32.31 -1.85
N LYS A 70 19.14 32.80 -1.62
CA LYS A 70 19.83 32.69 -0.32
C LYS A 70 18.95 33.13 0.85
N GLY A 71 18.32 34.31 0.73
CA GLY A 71 17.45 34.84 1.79
C GLY A 71 16.21 34.01 2.06
N TRP A 72 15.75 33.18 1.10
CA TRP A 72 14.68 32.21 1.34
C TRP A 72 15.17 31.03 2.15
N ARG A 73 16.29 30.40 1.76
CA ARG A 73 16.87 29.27 2.49
C ARG A 73 17.18 29.61 3.95
N GLU A 74 17.69 30.82 4.19
CA GLU A 74 18.08 31.31 5.52
C GLU A 74 16.89 31.55 6.46
N GLN A 75 15.65 31.45 5.99
CA GLN A 75 14.47 31.44 6.86
C GLN A 75 14.34 30.13 7.64
N PHE A 76 14.82 29.02 7.08
CA PHE A 76 14.60 27.69 7.65
C PHE A 76 15.77 27.16 8.48
N VAL A 77 16.97 27.67 8.22
CA VAL A 77 18.21 27.23 8.87
C VAL A 77 19.10 28.40 9.28
N GLU A 78 19.88 28.21 10.34
CA GLU A 78 21.02 29.04 10.69
C GLU A 78 22.30 28.19 10.69
N VAL A 79 23.46 28.80 10.49
CA VAL A 79 24.75 28.09 10.53
C VAL A 79 25.41 28.38 11.87
N SER A 80 25.54 27.36 12.70
CA SER A 80 26.24 27.42 13.98
C SER A 80 27.39 26.41 13.97
N GLY A 81 28.61 26.84 14.31
CA GLY A 81 29.79 25.96 14.31
C GLY A 81 30.11 25.30 12.96
N GLY A 82 29.69 25.91 11.84
CA GLY A 82 29.91 25.38 10.48
C GLY A 82 28.86 24.38 9.99
N SER A 83 27.87 24.02 10.83
CA SER A 83 26.77 23.12 10.45
C SER A 83 25.44 23.86 10.42
N PRO A 84 24.53 23.56 9.47
CA PRO A 84 23.19 24.12 9.50
C PRO A 84 22.37 23.49 10.64
N VAL A 85 21.62 24.31 11.35
CA VAL A 85 20.64 23.89 12.36
C VAL A 85 19.28 24.51 12.06
N ALA A 86 18.22 23.82 12.47
CA ALA A 86 16.84 24.20 12.19
C ALA A 86 16.46 25.48 12.95
N LYS A 87 15.88 26.47 12.24
CA LYS A 87 15.23 27.60 12.89
C LYS A 87 13.82 27.25 13.36
N PRO A 88 13.35 27.79 14.49
CA PRO A 88 11.93 27.66 14.85
C PRO A 88 11.06 28.31 13.77
N LYS A 89 9.88 27.73 13.52
CA LYS A 89 8.86 28.38 12.68
C LYS A 89 8.47 29.72 13.32
N PRO A 90 8.35 30.81 12.55
CA PRO A 90 7.83 32.07 13.05
C PRO A 90 6.43 31.90 13.66
N ASN A 91 6.15 32.68 14.71
CA ASN A 91 4.84 32.66 15.38
C ASN A 91 3.79 33.52 14.67
N ASP A 92 4.21 34.37 13.72
CA ASP A 92 3.30 35.24 12.97
C ASP A 92 2.43 34.43 11.99
N ALA A 93 1.27 34.99 11.64
CA ALA A 93 0.38 34.38 10.66
C ALA A 93 1.11 34.19 9.32
N GLN A 94 1.21 32.93 8.87
CA GLN A 94 1.86 32.57 7.62
C GLN A 94 0.85 32.47 6.47
N PRO A 95 1.30 32.59 5.21
CA PRO A 95 0.45 32.30 4.07
C PRO A 95 -0.13 30.88 4.13
N PRO A 96 -1.31 30.64 3.54
CA PRO A 96 -1.92 29.31 3.48
C PRO A 96 -0.95 28.25 2.93
N GLY A 97 -0.91 27.07 3.56
CA GLY A 97 -0.04 25.95 3.15
C GLY A 97 1.39 26.00 3.69
N TRP A 98 1.85 27.13 4.25
CA TRP A 98 3.21 27.24 4.80
C TRP A 98 3.40 26.40 6.05
N ASP A 99 2.39 26.35 6.92
CA ASP A 99 2.46 25.58 8.16
C ASP A 99 2.71 24.11 7.88
N GLU A 100 2.08 23.57 6.84
CA GLU A 100 2.23 22.17 6.47
C GLU A 100 3.50 21.89 5.66
N MET A 101 3.98 22.86 4.88
CA MET A 101 5.21 22.70 4.09
C MET A 101 6.48 23.04 4.86
N TRP A 102 6.39 23.79 5.96
CA TRP A 102 7.53 24.19 6.76
C TRP A 102 8.48 23.03 7.11
N PRO A 103 7.99 21.86 7.58
CA PRO A 103 8.86 20.73 7.89
C PRO A 103 9.62 20.21 6.66
N SER A 104 8.96 20.16 5.51
CA SER A 104 9.55 19.70 4.24
C SER A 104 10.64 20.67 3.75
N TRP A 105 10.35 21.97 3.77
CA TRP A 105 11.31 23.01 3.39
C TRP A 105 12.51 23.04 4.33
N GLN A 106 12.27 22.95 5.64
CA GLN A 106 13.34 22.91 6.62
C GLN A 106 14.22 21.68 6.47
N THR A 107 13.63 20.49 6.28
CA THR A 107 14.38 19.26 6.01
C THR A 107 15.23 19.39 4.75
N ALA A 108 14.66 19.94 3.67
CA ALA A 108 15.37 20.20 2.43
C ALA A 108 16.55 21.17 2.63
N ALA A 109 16.34 22.27 3.35
CA ALA A 109 17.38 23.27 3.64
C ALA A 109 18.52 22.68 4.50
N LEU A 110 18.18 21.92 5.55
CA LEU A 110 19.17 21.20 6.36
C LEU A 110 20.00 20.24 5.51
N SER A 111 19.37 19.52 4.59
CA SER A 111 20.04 18.53 3.72
C SER A 111 21.00 19.15 2.69
N LEU A 112 20.85 20.45 2.40
CA LEU A 112 21.71 21.18 1.47
C LEU A 112 22.96 21.72 2.14
N GLY A 113 22.94 21.88 3.47
CA GLY A 113 24.10 22.38 4.16
C GLY A 113 24.17 23.91 4.26
N SER A 114 25.39 24.43 4.39
CA SER A 114 25.72 25.84 4.24
C SER A 114 25.52 26.34 2.80
N ASN A 115 25.53 27.65 2.58
CA ASN A 115 25.48 28.22 1.23
C ASN A 115 26.64 27.75 0.33
N GLU A 116 27.81 27.47 0.91
CA GLU A 116 28.96 26.89 0.20
C GLU A 116 28.65 25.46 -0.26
N GLN A 117 28.06 24.65 0.62
CA GLN A 117 27.64 23.28 0.30
C GLN A 117 26.53 23.27 -0.76
N ASN A 118 25.60 24.22 -0.72
CA ASN A 118 24.63 24.41 -1.79
C ASN A 118 25.30 24.76 -3.12
N THR A 119 26.31 25.63 -3.11
CA THR A 119 27.06 25.97 -4.35
C THR A 119 27.73 24.74 -4.93
N LYS A 120 28.38 23.91 -4.10
CA LYS A 120 28.95 22.62 -4.51
C LYS A 120 27.89 21.67 -5.09
N PHE A 121 26.70 21.63 -4.49
CA PHE A 121 25.56 20.85 -5.00
C PHE A 121 25.11 21.34 -6.38
N LEU A 122 24.95 22.65 -6.59
CA LEU A 122 24.59 23.23 -7.89
C LEU A 122 25.62 22.91 -8.97
N THR A 123 26.92 22.99 -8.65
CA THR A 123 28.00 22.56 -9.55
C THR A 123 27.86 21.07 -9.89
N ALA A 124 27.62 20.21 -8.89
CA ALA A 124 27.52 18.76 -9.08
C ALA A 124 26.32 18.33 -9.95
N ILE A 125 25.20 19.09 -9.90
CA ILE A 125 24.04 18.83 -10.78
C ILE A 125 24.16 19.49 -12.16
N GLY A 126 25.33 20.06 -12.48
CA GLY A 126 25.65 20.57 -13.81
C GLY A 126 25.23 22.02 -14.05
N LEU A 127 24.96 22.81 -13.00
CA LEU A 127 24.65 24.25 -13.11
C LEU A 127 25.88 25.17 -13.00
N ASP A 128 27.09 24.61 -13.05
CA ASP A 128 28.35 25.38 -12.99
C ASP A 128 28.45 26.48 -14.07
N GLY A 129 28.52 27.76 -13.70
CA GLY A 129 28.53 28.87 -14.65
C GLY A 129 27.18 29.24 -15.27
N ALA A 130 26.06 28.67 -14.79
CA ALA A 130 24.73 29.16 -15.13
C ALA A 130 24.53 30.60 -14.61
N THR A 131 23.86 31.45 -15.39
CA THR A 131 23.57 32.82 -14.95
C THR A 131 22.47 32.84 -13.89
N GLN A 132 22.39 33.93 -13.11
CA GLN A 132 21.31 34.10 -12.13
C GLN A 132 19.93 34.03 -12.78
N TRP A 133 19.77 34.57 -13.99
CA TRP A 133 18.52 34.49 -14.75
C TRP A 133 18.17 33.04 -15.12
N GLN A 134 19.15 32.25 -15.59
CA GLN A 134 18.94 30.83 -15.91
C GLN A 134 18.54 30.01 -14.68
N ILE A 135 19.17 30.26 -13.53
CA ILE A 135 18.83 29.61 -12.27
C ILE A 135 17.41 30.00 -11.85
N GLN A 136 17.05 31.29 -11.89
CA GLN A 136 15.72 31.77 -11.50
C GLN A 136 14.61 31.21 -12.39
N ASN A 137 14.80 31.23 -13.71
CA ASN A 137 13.81 30.68 -14.65
C ASN A 137 13.61 29.17 -14.46
N THR A 138 14.70 28.44 -14.15
CA THR A 138 14.61 27.00 -13.83
C THR A 138 13.97 26.76 -12.46
N ALA A 139 14.23 27.63 -11.48
CA ALA A 139 13.65 27.54 -10.15
C ALA A 139 12.12 27.64 -10.19
N GLU A 140 11.56 28.48 -11.05
CA GLU A 140 10.11 28.59 -11.21
C GLU A 140 9.46 27.29 -11.69
N LEU A 141 10.05 26.64 -12.69
CA LEU A 141 9.58 25.36 -13.21
C LEU A 141 9.76 24.21 -12.20
N VAL A 142 10.92 24.14 -11.54
CA VAL A 142 11.16 23.12 -10.50
C VAL A 142 10.23 23.31 -9.31
N ARG A 143 9.93 24.56 -8.94
CA ARG A 143 8.95 24.87 -7.90
C ARG A 143 7.55 24.39 -8.28
N SER A 144 7.09 24.60 -9.51
CA SER A 144 5.78 24.09 -9.93
C SER A 144 5.70 22.56 -9.89
N TYR A 145 6.79 21.85 -10.21
CA TYR A 145 6.87 20.40 -10.00
C TYR A 145 6.84 20.02 -8.52
N ALA A 146 7.55 20.77 -7.66
CA ALA A 146 7.52 20.53 -6.21
C ALA A 146 6.13 20.75 -5.61
N ASP A 147 5.41 21.78 -6.04
CA ASP A 147 4.04 22.06 -5.63
C ASP A 147 3.09 20.95 -6.12
N ALA A 148 3.22 20.51 -7.37
CA ALA A 148 2.45 19.38 -7.90
C ALA A 148 2.74 18.07 -7.14
N GLY A 149 4.01 17.81 -6.80
CA GLY A 149 4.41 16.65 -6.01
C GLY A 149 3.79 16.68 -4.61
N TYR A 150 3.75 17.85 -3.99
CA TYR A 150 3.09 18.05 -2.72
C TYR A 150 1.58 17.78 -2.78
N ASP A 151 0.91 18.32 -3.80
CA ASP A 151 -0.52 18.10 -4.01
C ASP A 151 -0.85 16.62 -4.21
N ILE A 152 -0.07 15.91 -5.03
CA ILE A 152 -0.20 14.45 -5.24
C ILE A 152 -0.08 13.70 -3.91
N LEU A 153 0.86 14.09 -3.05
CA LEU A 153 1.09 13.41 -1.78
C LEU A 153 0.01 13.69 -0.73
N ARG A 154 -0.74 14.78 -0.87
CA ARG A 154 -1.86 15.12 0.02
C ARG A 154 -3.21 14.62 -0.48
N GLN A 155 -3.29 14.21 -1.74
CA GLN A 155 -4.51 13.60 -2.24
C GLN A 155 -4.85 12.37 -1.38
N PRO A 156 -6.07 12.32 -0.82
CA PRO A 156 -6.48 11.19 -0.02
C PRO A 156 -6.49 9.95 -0.91
N LEU A 157 -5.99 8.84 -0.36
CA LEU A 157 -6.19 7.56 -1.00
C LEU A 157 -7.64 7.11 -0.85
N THR A 158 -8.14 6.38 -1.84
CA THR A 158 -9.44 5.74 -1.74
C THR A 158 -9.33 4.47 -0.88
N ALA A 159 -8.19 3.77 -0.98
CA ALA A 159 -7.86 2.66 -0.10
C ALA A 159 -7.33 3.17 1.25
N THR A 160 -8.00 2.75 2.33
CA THR A 160 -7.55 3.04 3.69
C THR A 160 -6.20 2.40 3.97
N LYS A 161 -5.31 3.13 4.66
CA LYS A 161 -4.03 2.58 5.11
C LYS A 161 -4.27 1.39 6.05
N PRO A 162 -3.74 0.19 5.73
CA PRO A 162 -3.83 -0.97 6.61
C PRO A 162 -3.13 -0.69 7.93
N THR A 163 -3.82 -0.97 9.04
CA THR A 163 -3.28 -0.82 10.41
C THR A 163 -2.90 -2.16 11.04
N THR A 164 -3.48 -3.25 10.56
CA THR A 164 -3.20 -4.60 11.05
C THR A 164 -1.77 -5.00 10.72
N THR A 165 -0.99 -5.37 11.75
CA THR A 165 0.40 -5.77 11.59
C THR A 165 0.53 -7.23 11.16
N ASP A 166 1.72 -7.64 10.71
CA ASP A 166 1.99 -9.06 10.40
C ASP A 166 1.87 -9.95 11.63
N SER A 167 2.19 -9.43 12.82
CA SER A 167 1.98 -10.13 14.08
C SER A 167 0.49 -10.38 14.33
N ASP A 168 -0.35 -9.36 14.12
CA ASP A 168 -1.82 -9.50 14.30
C ASP A 168 -2.42 -10.47 13.28
N LEU A 169 -2.00 -10.40 12.01
CA LEU A 169 -2.43 -11.37 11.00
C LEU A 169 -1.97 -12.79 11.32
N HIS A 170 -0.76 -12.95 11.86
CA HIS A 170 -0.26 -14.26 12.26
C HIS A 170 -1.09 -14.83 13.41
N LYS A 171 -1.43 -14.02 14.42
CA LYS A 171 -2.34 -14.46 15.50
C LYS A 171 -3.70 -14.89 14.97
N GLN A 172 -4.30 -14.13 14.06
CA GLN A 172 -5.57 -14.50 13.42
C GLN A 172 -5.45 -15.80 12.62
N LEU A 173 -4.33 -15.99 11.92
CA LEU A 173 -4.02 -17.22 11.18
C LEU A 173 -3.90 -18.42 12.13
N MET A 174 -3.17 -18.29 13.23
CA MET A 174 -3.05 -19.34 14.24
C MET A 174 -4.39 -19.63 14.91
N GLN A 175 -5.25 -18.63 15.13
CA GLN A 175 -6.61 -18.82 15.66
C GLN A 175 -7.52 -19.58 14.68
N ALA A 176 -7.28 -19.45 13.37
CA ALA A 176 -7.96 -20.27 12.36
C ALA A 176 -7.46 -21.72 12.38
N VAL A 177 -6.14 -21.90 12.49
CA VAL A 177 -5.53 -23.24 12.40
C VAL A 177 -5.69 -24.03 13.69
N TYR A 178 -5.36 -23.45 14.84
CA TYR A 178 -5.28 -24.14 16.14
C TYR A 178 -6.27 -23.60 17.18
N GLY A 179 -6.92 -22.47 16.93
CA GLY A 179 -7.79 -21.81 17.91
C GLY A 179 -7.03 -21.03 18.98
N GLN A 180 -5.71 -20.91 18.84
CA GLN A 180 -4.80 -20.21 19.73
C GLN A 180 -4.01 -19.16 18.96
N GLU A 181 -3.34 -18.24 19.66
CA GLU A 181 -2.49 -17.22 19.01
C GLU A 181 -1.14 -17.76 18.50
N ALA A 182 -0.82 -19.03 18.78
CA ALA A 182 0.39 -19.72 18.35
C ALA A 182 0.11 -21.21 18.11
N ALA A 183 1.03 -21.89 17.42
CA ALA A 183 0.99 -23.34 17.32
C ALA A 183 1.19 -24.00 18.72
N PRO A 184 0.51 -25.11 19.01
CA PRO A 184 0.60 -25.78 20.31
C PRO A 184 1.99 -26.39 20.50
N THR A 185 2.59 -26.15 21.67
CA THR A 185 3.85 -26.78 22.11
C THR A 185 3.63 -28.01 23.00
N GLY A 186 2.41 -28.14 23.52
CA GLY A 186 1.92 -29.21 24.38
C GLY A 186 0.75 -29.97 23.76
N ASP A 187 -0.15 -30.46 24.61
CA ASP A 187 -1.41 -31.08 24.17
C ASP A 187 -2.25 -30.08 23.37
N LEU A 188 -3.09 -30.60 22.46
CA LEU A 188 -4.12 -29.76 21.85
C LEU A 188 -5.11 -29.33 22.93
N ASP A 189 -5.28 -28.01 23.10
CA ASP A 189 -6.30 -27.49 24.01
C ASP A 189 -7.68 -27.77 23.42
N SER A 190 -8.51 -28.54 24.13
CA SER A 190 -9.84 -28.94 23.64
C SER A 190 -10.76 -27.76 23.39
N LYS A 191 -10.78 -26.76 24.27
CA LYS A 191 -11.70 -25.63 24.15
C LYS A 191 -11.31 -24.73 22.98
N ALA A 192 -10.03 -24.42 22.83
CA ALA A 192 -9.51 -23.64 21.73
C ALA A 192 -9.69 -24.38 20.39
N THR A 193 -9.35 -25.67 20.36
CA THR A 193 -9.38 -26.47 19.13
C THR A 193 -10.81 -26.75 18.68
N THR A 194 -11.66 -27.26 19.56
CA THR A 194 -13.00 -27.78 19.22
C THR A 194 -14.14 -26.81 19.53
N GLY A 195 -13.88 -25.74 20.29
CA GLY A 195 -14.92 -24.84 20.81
C GLY A 195 -15.56 -25.33 22.13
N ALA A 196 -15.25 -26.54 22.58
CA ALA A 196 -15.80 -27.13 23.81
C ALA A 196 -14.71 -27.77 24.68
N ALA A 197 -14.87 -27.66 26.00
CA ALA A 197 -13.98 -28.32 26.94
C ALA A 197 -14.31 -29.82 27.04
N SER A 198 -13.27 -30.64 27.24
CA SER A 198 -13.37 -32.05 27.62
C SER A 198 -14.28 -32.90 26.71
N GLN A 199 -14.02 -32.87 25.41
CA GLN A 199 -14.74 -33.69 24.43
C GLN A 199 -13.84 -34.81 23.89
N GLY A 200 -14.30 -36.06 24.02
CA GLY A 200 -13.72 -37.18 23.28
C GLY A 200 -14.17 -37.18 21.81
N TYR A 201 -13.61 -38.10 21.02
CA TYR A 201 -13.82 -38.15 19.57
C TYR A 201 -15.30 -38.07 19.17
N ASN A 202 -16.16 -38.94 19.70
CA ASN A 202 -17.56 -39.02 19.26
C ASN A 202 -18.32 -37.70 19.48
N ALA A 203 -18.08 -37.04 20.61
CA ALA A 203 -18.77 -35.78 20.91
C ALA A 203 -18.26 -34.61 20.06
N ALA A 204 -16.96 -34.53 19.79
CA ALA A 204 -16.36 -33.49 18.95
C ALA A 204 -16.62 -33.69 17.44
N CYS A 205 -16.51 -34.94 16.98
CA CYS A 205 -16.45 -35.29 15.56
C CYS A 205 -17.74 -35.96 15.06
N GLY A 206 -18.44 -36.73 15.88
CA GLY A 206 -19.56 -37.59 15.46
C GLY A 206 -20.91 -36.87 15.27
N GLY A 207 -21.00 -35.59 15.65
CA GLY A 207 -22.22 -34.81 15.51
C GLY A 207 -23.29 -35.22 16.53
N GLY A 208 -22.96 -35.23 17.83
CA GLY A 208 -23.90 -35.59 18.90
C GLY A 208 -25.05 -34.59 19.13
N SER A 209 -25.06 -33.42 18.48
CA SER A 209 -26.13 -32.41 18.60
C SER A 209 -26.40 -31.70 17.27
N PRO A 210 -27.65 -31.25 17.00
CA PRO A 210 -27.92 -30.29 15.94
C PRO A 210 -27.02 -29.06 16.11
N GLY A 211 -26.30 -28.66 15.05
CA GLY A 211 -25.43 -27.48 15.14
C GLY A 211 -23.95 -27.74 15.42
N ASN A 212 -23.46 -28.99 15.40
CA ASN A 212 -22.01 -29.25 15.47
C ASN A 212 -21.24 -28.43 14.40
N LYS A 213 -20.09 -27.90 14.77
CA LYS A 213 -19.26 -27.02 13.94
C LYS A 213 -17.82 -27.50 13.88
N ALA A 214 -17.17 -27.23 12.77
CA ALA A 214 -15.71 -27.30 12.69
C ALA A 214 -15.11 -25.97 13.14
N ALA A 215 -14.61 -25.90 14.36
CA ALA A 215 -14.09 -24.67 14.98
C ALA A 215 -12.71 -24.21 14.46
N THR A 216 -11.83 -25.15 14.10
CA THR A 216 -10.44 -24.88 13.66
C THR A 216 -9.98 -25.91 12.62
N VAL A 217 -8.90 -25.63 11.91
CA VAL A 217 -8.29 -26.62 10.99
C VAL A 217 -7.78 -27.85 11.76
N ALA A 218 -7.16 -27.64 12.92
CA ALA A 218 -6.66 -28.71 13.77
C ALA A 218 -7.80 -29.61 14.29
N HIS A 219 -8.99 -29.07 14.56
CA HIS A 219 -10.17 -29.87 14.89
C HIS A 219 -10.57 -30.78 13.73
N ILE A 220 -10.65 -30.24 12.51
CA ILE A 220 -10.98 -31.01 11.31
C ILE A 220 -9.95 -32.13 11.11
N VAL A 221 -8.65 -31.80 11.17
CA VAL A 221 -7.57 -32.76 10.98
C VAL A 221 -7.55 -33.82 12.09
N ALA A 222 -7.74 -33.44 13.35
CA ALA A 222 -7.81 -34.38 14.45
C ALA A 222 -8.99 -35.35 14.32
N CYS A 223 -10.13 -34.90 13.81
CA CYS A 223 -11.28 -35.77 13.54
C CYS A 223 -11.05 -36.68 12.33
N VAL A 224 -10.45 -36.16 11.25
CA VAL A 224 -10.25 -36.93 10.00
C VAL A 224 -9.12 -37.94 10.13
N CYS A 225 -8.08 -37.62 10.91
CA CYS A 225 -6.86 -38.42 11.00
C CYS A 225 -6.66 -39.08 12.36
N GLY A 226 -7.49 -38.77 13.35
CA GLY A 226 -7.48 -39.45 14.64
C GLY A 226 -8.51 -40.57 14.72
N THR A 227 -8.41 -41.37 15.77
CA THR A 227 -9.36 -42.46 16.06
C THR A 227 -9.98 -42.29 17.44
N ASP A 228 -11.03 -43.06 17.72
CA ASP A 228 -11.55 -43.17 19.08
C ASP A 228 -10.49 -43.69 20.06
N SER A 229 -10.66 -43.38 21.35
CA SER A 229 -9.76 -43.77 22.43
C SER A 229 -9.58 -45.28 22.62
N SER A 230 -10.54 -46.09 22.16
CA SER A 230 -10.49 -47.55 22.20
C SER A 230 -9.71 -48.18 21.04
N VAL A 231 -9.35 -47.38 20.02
CA VAL A 231 -8.65 -47.84 18.81
C VAL A 231 -7.15 -47.61 18.97
N SER A 232 -6.35 -48.61 18.58
CA SER A 232 -4.88 -48.56 18.68
C SER A 232 -4.24 -49.06 17.39
N ASN A 233 -3.03 -48.57 17.09
CA ASN A 233 -2.23 -48.94 15.92
C ASN A 233 -2.91 -48.66 14.57
N GLU A 234 -3.75 -47.64 14.53
CA GLU A 234 -4.50 -47.23 13.35
C GLU A 234 -4.21 -45.76 13.04
N GLU A 235 -3.95 -45.48 11.77
CA GLU A 235 -3.67 -44.13 11.25
C GLU A 235 -4.54 -43.88 10.01
N PRO A 236 -5.72 -43.26 10.18
CA PRO A 236 -6.64 -43.01 9.06
C PRO A 236 -6.00 -42.27 7.87
N CYS A 237 -5.02 -41.40 8.13
CA CYS A 237 -4.40 -40.56 7.10
C CYS A 237 -3.03 -41.06 6.60
N GLN A 238 -2.57 -42.26 7.01
CA GLN A 238 -1.33 -42.85 6.52
C GLN A 238 -1.53 -44.30 6.06
N HIS A 239 -0.98 -44.66 4.90
CA HIS A 239 -1.21 -45.98 4.32
C HIS A 239 -0.40 -47.10 4.98
N ASP A 240 0.82 -46.81 5.45
CA ASP A 240 1.72 -47.79 6.07
C ASP A 240 1.84 -47.64 7.59
N GLY A 241 1.16 -46.65 8.18
CA GLY A 241 1.24 -46.31 9.60
C GLY A 241 0.76 -47.39 10.58
N GLY A 242 1.47 -47.62 11.67
CA GLY A 242 1.09 -48.52 12.77
C GLY A 242 1.17 -47.84 14.14
N LEU A 243 1.31 -46.53 14.15
CA LEU A 243 1.32 -45.72 15.35
C LEU A 243 -0.12 -45.48 15.82
N ASN A 244 -0.24 -44.83 16.96
CA ASN A 244 -1.53 -44.62 17.59
C ASN A 244 -1.91 -43.14 17.45
N ALA A 245 -2.97 -42.89 16.68
CA ALA A 245 -3.60 -41.59 16.45
C ALA A 245 -4.87 -41.38 17.32
N GLY A 246 -5.01 -42.14 18.40
CA GLY A 246 -6.19 -42.12 19.27
C GLY A 246 -6.36 -40.81 20.03
N TRP A 247 -7.61 -40.38 20.11
CA TRP A 247 -8.06 -39.33 21.03
C TRP A 247 -8.04 -39.81 22.47
N GLN A 248 -8.15 -38.88 23.42
CA GLN A 248 -8.49 -39.25 24.80
C GLN A 248 -9.98 -39.57 24.90
N ALA A 249 -10.37 -40.39 25.88
CA ALA A 249 -11.77 -40.80 26.05
C ALA A 249 -12.74 -39.61 26.23
N SER A 250 -12.27 -38.53 26.86
CA SER A 250 -13.04 -37.32 27.16
C SER A 250 -12.27 -36.04 26.83
N ASN A 251 -11.29 -36.10 25.92
CA ASN A 251 -10.49 -34.93 25.57
C ASN A 251 -9.85 -35.07 24.17
N THR A 252 -9.31 -33.98 23.64
CA THR A 252 -8.52 -33.95 22.40
C THR A 252 -7.26 -34.84 22.49
N PRO A 253 -6.62 -35.19 21.36
CA PRO A 253 -5.39 -35.97 21.37
C PRO A 253 -4.29 -35.30 22.22
N GLN A 254 -3.59 -36.11 23.02
CA GLN A 254 -2.37 -35.67 23.70
C GLN A 254 -1.27 -35.36 22.69
N LYS A 255 -0.25 -34.59 23.11
CA LYS A 255 0.85 -34.13 22.26
C LYS A 255 1.42 -35.23 21.35
N ALA A 256 1.80 -36.38 21.90
CA ALA A 256 2.39 -37.46 21.12
C ALA A 256 1.43 -38.03 20.05
N LYS A 257 0.12 -38.07 20.35
CA LYS A 257 -0.92 -38.53 19.41
C LYS A 257 -1.20 -37.48 18.35
N TRP A 258 -1.21 -36.20 18.73
CA TRP A 258 -1.30 -35.09 17.81
C TRP A 258 -0.09 -35.04 16.87
N GLU A 259 1.12 -35.32 17.35
CA GLU A 259 2.34 -35.37 16.52
C GLU A 259 2.23 -36.46 15.45
N VAL A 260 1.69 -37.64 15.78
CA VAL A 260 1.38 -38.71 14.81
C VAL A 260 0.37 -38.22 13.77
N ILE A 261 -0.75 -37.66 14.21
CA ILE A 261 -1.78 -37.10 13.32
C ILE A 261 -1.17 -36.03 12.40
N ARG A 262 -0.44 -35.07 12.98
CA ARG A 262 0.16 -33.92 12.31
C ARG A 262 1.20 -34.34 11.27
N ALA A 263 1.91 -35.44 11.49
CA ALA A 263 2.91 -35.98 10.57
C ALA A 263 2.31 -36.45 9.23
N SER A 264 1.00 -36.74 9.18
CA SER A 264 0.29 -37.09 7.94
C SER A 264 0.28 -35.97 6.90
N CYS A 265 0.62 -34.74 7.31
CA CYS A 265 0.90 -33.62 6.43
C CYS A 265 2.30 -33.11 6.74
N PRO A 266 3.30 -33.29 5.86
CA PRO A 266 4.66 -32.84 6.15
C PRO A 266 4.69 -31.35 6.46
N LYS A 267 5.39 -30.95 7.52
CA LYS A 267 5.60 -29.53 7.86
C LYS A 267 6.38 -28.86 6.74
N VAL A 268 6.00 -27.64 6.39
CA VAL A 268 6.72 -26.83 5.41
C VAL A 268 6.92 -25.46 6.04
N GLU A 269 8.18 -25.10 6.28
CA GLU A 269 8.50 -23.75 6.74
C GLU A 269 8.30 -22.79 5.56
N SER A 270 7.39 -21.84 5.73
CA SER A 270 7.20 -20.74 4.77
C SER A 270 7.74 -19.45 5.35
N GLU A 271 8.59 -18.77 4.59
CA GLU A 271 9.14 -17.45 4.97
C GLU A 271 8.08 -16.36 5.03
N SER A 272 6.97 -16.52 4.31
CA SER A 272 5.85 -15.59 4.31
C SER A 272 4.54 -16.23 3.84
N THR A 273 3.42 -15.62 4.21
CA THR A 273 2.08 -16.00 3.72
C THR A 273 1.52 -14.93 2.79
N SER A 274 1.05 -15.35 1.61
CA SER A 274 0.39 -14.48 0.62
C SER A 274 -1.13 -14.73 0.55
N VAL A 275 -1.85 -13.83 -0.15
CA VAL A 275 -3.28 -14.04 -0.43
C VAL A 275 -3.53 -15.30 -1.25
N THR A 276 -2.62 -15.65 -2.16
CA THR A 276 -2.72 -16.86 -3.00
C THR A 276 -2.64 -18.12 -2.15
N ASP A 277 -1.78 -18.15 -1.13
CA ASP A 277 -1.65 -19.29 -0.21
C ASP A 277 -2.95 -19.50 0.58
N LEU A 278 -3.51 -18.41 1.11
CA LEU A 278 -4.77 -18.43 1.84
C LEU A 278 -5.93 -18.89 0.95
N GLU A 279 -6.03 -18.36 -0.26
CA GLU A 279 -7.07 -18.75 -1.21
C GLU A 279 -6.93 -20.21 -1.66
N HIS A 280 -5.71 -20.69 -1.86
CA HIS A 280 -5.46 -22.09 -2.16
C HIS A 280 -5.92 -22.99 -0.99
N ALA A 281 -5.55 -22.65 0.24
CA ALA A 281 -5.99 -23.38 1.42
C ALA A 281 -7.52 -23.39 1.58
N ILE A 282 -8.19 -22.25 1.37
CA ILE A 282 -9.66 -22.14 1.42
C ILE A 282 -10.32 -23.04 0.37
N ARG A 283 -9.83 -23.03 -0.88
CA ARG A 283 -10.37 -23.86 -1.97
C ARG A 283 -10.21 -25.35 -1.68
N GLN A 284 -9.04 -25.77 -1.21
CA GLN A 284 -8.74 -27.17 -0.92
C GLN A 284 -9.57 -27.67 0.27
N LEU A 285 -9.66 -26.87 1.35
CA LEU A 285 -10.51 -27.18 2.50
C LEU A 285 -11.99 -27.31 2.09
N THR A 286 -12.48 -26.44 1.21
CA THR A 286 -13.86 -26.49 0.72
C THR A 286 -14.11 -27.74 -0.13
N THR A 287 -13.12 -28.16 -0.92
CA THR A 287 -13.20 -29.36 -1.78
C THR A 287 -13.24 -30.66 -0.95
N ALA A 288 -12.78 -30.64 0.30
CA ALA A 288 -12.84 -31.80 1.19
C ALA A 288 -14.25 -32.06 1.78
N ILE A 289 -15.22 -31.16 1.55
CA ILE A 289 -16.56 -31.24 2.12
C ILE A 289 -17.46 -32.11 1.22
N THR A 290 -18.13 -33.08 1.83
CA THR A 290 -19.11 -33.94 1.18
C THR A 290 -20.49 -33.76 1.83
N SER A 291 -21.52 -33.56 1.03
CA SER A 291 -22.91 -33.48 1.48
C SER A 291 -23.58 -34.85 1.40
N VAL A 292 -24.16 -35.33 2.50
CA VAL A 292 -24.95 -36.57 2.54
C VAL A 292 -26.24 -36.31 3.31
N SER A 293 -27.39 -36.45 2.63
CA SER A 293 -28.69 -36.09 3.18
C SER A 293 -28.70 -34.63 3.69
N THR A 294 -29.06 -34.39 4.95
CA THR A 294 -29.09 -33.07 5.59
C THR A 294 -27.78 -32.71 6.32
N HIS A 295 -26.72 -33.50 6.13
CA HIS A 295 -25.46 -33.40 6.87
C HIS A 295 -24.28 -33.13 5.93
N ALA A 296 -23.29 -32.40 6.43
CA ALA A 296 -22.00 -32.26 5.77
C ALA A 296 -20.93 -33.06 6.52
N TYR A 297 -19.97 -33.60 5.78
CA TYR A 297 -18.89 -34.44 6.27
C TYR A 297 -17.56 -34.00 5.70
N ILE A 298 -16.49 -34.17 6.47
CA ILE A 298 -15.11 -34.14 5.98
C ILE A 298 -14.44 -35.41 6.48
N GLY A 299 -13.81 -36.17 5.59
CA GLY A 299 -13.31 -37.52 5.90
C GLY A 299 -14.27 -38.62 5.47
N ASN A 300 -13.74 -39.84 5.38
CA ASN A 300 -14.49 -41.04 5.00
C ASN A 300 -15.24 -41.64 6.20
N PHE A 301 -16.41 -42.21 5.92
CA PHE A 301 -17.18 -42.98 6.87
C PHE A 301 -17.91 -44.13 6.17
N LYS A 302 -18.15 -45.22 6.90
CA LYS A 302 -18.98 -46.35 6.43
C LYS A 302 -20.43 -46.18 6.87
N THR A 303 -20.69 -46.30 8.16
CA THR A 303 -22.04 -46.18 8.76
C THR A 303 -22.17 -45.00 9.72
N SER A 304 -21.08 -44.64 10.39
CA SER A 304 -21.04 -43.61 11.43
C SER A 304 -19.70 -42.89 11.43
N CYS A 305 -19.68 -41.72 12.07
CA CYS A 305 -18.51 -40.86 12.17
C CYS A 305 -17.92 -40.92 13.59
N ASP A 306 -17.59 -42.12 14.06
CA ASP A 306 -17.25 -42.38 15.46
C ASP A 306 -15.76 -42.69 15.68
N GLY A 307 -14.95 -42.76 14.62
CA GLY A 307 -13.51 -43.00 14.73
C GLY A 307 -13.16 -44.44 15.09
N ALA A 308 -14.12 -45.36 15.03
CA ALA A 308 -13.90 -46.79 15.24
C ALA A 308 -13.33 -47.47 13.99
N SER A 309 -12.56 -48.55 14.16
CA SER A 309 -11.91 -49.27 13.04
C SER A 309 -12.89 -49.75 11.96
N ALA A 310 -14.13 -50.05 12.32
CA ALA A 310 -15.16 -50.53 11.39
C ALA A 310 -15.87 -49.41 10.60
N ASN A 311 -15.81 -48.16 11.07
CA ASN A 311 -16.68 -47.07 10.62
C ASN A 311 -15.94 -45.87 10.01
N ALA A 312 -14.60 -45.85 10.12
CA ALA A 312 -13.68 -44.81 9.66
C ALA A 312 -13.75 -43.49 10.46
N ALA A 313 -12.91 -42.52 10.07
CA ALA A 313 -12.69 -41.25 10.77
C ALA A 313 -13.12 -40.05 9.91
N CYS A 314 -13.78 -39.08 10.53
CA CYS A 314 -14.36 -37.92 9.88
C CYS A 314 -14.84 -36.90 10.92
N ILE A 315 -15.29 -35.74 10.45
CA ILE A 315 -16.15 -34.83 11.21
C ILE A 315 -17.52 -34.73 10.52
N LYS A 316 -18.59 -34.85 11.31
CA LYS A 316 -19.99 -34.72 10.90
C LYS A 316 -20.59 -33.42 11.42
N LEU A 317 -21.16 -32.63 10.50
CA LEU A 317 -21.84 -31.37 10.76
C LEU A 317 -23.35 -31.55 10.56
N ASN A 318 -24.11 -31.58 11.66
CA ASN A 318 -25.54 -31.85 11.62
C ASN A 318 -26.38 -30.69 11.08
N GLY A 319 -27.37 -31.00 10.23
CA GLY A 319 -28.26 -29.99 9.65
C GLY A 319 -27.48 -28.89 8.92
N ALA A 320 -26.37 -29.27 8.29
CA ALA A 320 -25.46 -28.36 7.60
C ALA A 320 -25.66 -28.40 6.09
N VAL A 321 -26.70 -29.07 5.58
CA VAL A 321 -27.03 -29.10 4.16
C VAL A 321 -28.49 -28.72 3.97
N THR A 322 -28.72 -27.71 3.14
CA THR A 322 -30.04 -27.24 2.74
C THR A 322 -30.08 -27.08 1.22
N GLY A 323 -31.06 -27.71 0.56
CA GLY A 323 -31.18 -27.64 -0.91
C GLY A 323 -29.95 -28.17 -1.66
N GLY A 324 -29.27 -29.17 -1.09
CA GLY A 324 -28.05 -29.76 -1.66
C GLY A 324 -26.77 -28.93 -1.45
N LYS A 325 -26.84 -27.78 -0.77
CA LYS A 325 -25.69 -26.90 -0.51
C LYS A 325 -25.26 -27.02 0.95
N ALA A 326 -23.96 -27.22 1.16
CA ALA A 326 -23.37 -27.20 2.50
C ALA A 326 -23.32 -25.76 3.05
N ASP A 327 -23.71 -25.60 4.31
CA ASP A 327 -23.58 -24.36 5.08
C ASP A 327 -22.13 -24.19 5.54
N LEU A 328 -21.36 -23.48 4.73
CA LEU A 328 -19.94 -23.21 5.00
C LEU A 328 -19.73 -22.38 6.27
N ALA A 329 -20.76 -21.70 6.80
CA ALA A 329 -20.65 -20.98 8.07
C ALA A 329 -20.46 -21.91 9.28
N LYS A 330 -20.78 -23.21 9.14
CA LYS A 330 -20.45 -24.22 10.17
C LYS A 330 -19.00 -24.69 10.15
N ILE A 331 -18.21 -24.19 9.20
CA ILE A 331 -16.78 -24.45 9.07
C ILE A 331 -16.06 -23.13 9.33
N GLU A 332 -15.96 -22.78 10.61
CA GLU A 332 -15.41 -21.52 11.10
C GLU A 332 -14.00 -21.16 10.57
N PRO A 333 -13.06 -22.11 10.35
CA PRO A 333 -11.77 -21.74 9.78
C PRO A 333 -11.87 -21.13 8.37
N LEU A 334 -12.91 -21.45 7.57
CA LEU A 334 -13.08 -20.81 6.26
C LEU A 334 -13.27 -19.30 6.40
N GLN A 335 -14.16 -18.87 7.30
CA GLN A 335 -14.41 -17.45 7.54
C GLN A 335 -13.18 -16.75 8.11
N LYS A 336 -12.50 -17.39 9.07
CA LYS A 336 -11.28 -16.81 9.67
C LYS A 336 -10.17 -16.62 8.63
N LEU A 337 -9.93 -17.61 7.77
CA LEU A 337 -8.96 -17.52 6.67
C LEU A 337 -9.37 -16.47 5.62
N GLN A 338 -10.67 -16.36 5.31
CA GLN A 338 -11.19 -15.32 4.41
C GLN A 338 -10.94 -13.91 4.96
N ASN A 339 -11.08 -13.70 6.27
CA ASN A 339 -10.80 -12.41 6.90
C ASN A 339 -9.33 -12.03 6.75
N VAL A 340 -8.40 -12.95 7.05
CA VAL A 340 -6.96 -12.70 6.84
C VAL A 340 -6.65 -12.40 5.37
N ALA A 341 -7.25 -13.15 4.44
CA ALA A 341 -7.09 -12.91 3.01
C ALA A 341 -7.62 -11.53 2.60
N GLN A 342 -8.73 -11.08 3.20
CA GLN A 342 -9.30 -9.76 2.94
C GLN A 342 -8.38 -8.63 3.41
N GLU A 343 -7.73 -8.78 4.56
CA GLU A 343 -6.74 -7.80 5.01
C GLU A 343 -5.55 -7.69 4.04
N LEU A 344 -5.08 -8.82 3.48
CA LEU A 344 -4.05 -8.77 2.44
C LEU A 344 -4.54 -8.10 1.15
N ARG A 345 -5.82 -8.30 0.76
CA ARG A 345 -6.40 -7.58 -0.39
C ARG A 345 -6.47 -6.08 -0.15
N ASN A 346 -6.83 -5.66 1.07
CA ASN A 346 -6.83 -4.25 1.46
C ASN A 346 -5.40 -3.66 1.37
N ARG A 347 -4.38 -4.42 1.82
CA ARG A 347 -2.97 -4.04 1.65
C ARG A 347 -2.57 -3.89 0.19
N ILE A 348 -2.95 -4.84 -0.67
CA ILE A 348 -2.67 -4.77 -2.11
C ILE A 348 -3.32 -3.53 -2.74
N ALA A 349 -4.58 -3.24 -2.42
CA ALA A 349 -5.28 -2.06 -2.92
C ALA A 349 -4.59 -0.76 -2.50
N TYR A 350 -4.26 -0.63 -1.21
CA TYR A 350 -3.50 0.50 -0.68
C TYR A 350 -2.14 0.66 -1.34
N ASN A 351 -1.37 -0.43 -1.45
CA ASN A 351 -0.04 -0.42 -2.05
C ASN A 351 -0.10 0.01 -3.52
N ASN A 352 -1.08 -0.47 -4.28
CA ASN A 352 -1.25 -0.09 -5.69
C ASN A 352 -1.52 1.42 -5.84
N GLU A 353 -2.35 1.99 -4.97
CA GLU A 353 -2.63 3.44 -4.99
C GLU A 353 -1.43 4.26 -4.51
N GLN A 354 -0.76 3.83 -3.44
CA GLN A 354 0.47 4.46 -3.00
C GLN A 354 1.50 4.43 -4.11
N GLN A 355 1.79 3.27 -4.70
CA GLN A 355 2.80 3.12 -5.76
C GLN A 355 2.51 4.03 -6.96
N LYS A 356 1.25 4.23 -7.35
CA LYS A 356 0.90 5.20 -8.40
C LYS A 356 1.28 6.63 -8.04
N ARG A 357 1.07 7.04 -6.79
CA ARG A 357 1.54 8.35 -6.31
C ARG A 357 3.05 8.42 -6.30
N ILE A 358 3.71 7.34 -5.86
CA ILE A 358 5.17 7.24 -5.85
C ILE A 358 5.74 7.45 -7.25
N ASP A 359 5.21 6.71 -8.22
CA ASP A 359 5.65 6.80 -9.61
C ASP A 359 5.39 8.20 -10.21
N ALA A 360 4.29 8.87 -9.83
CA ALA A 360 3.99 10.22 -10.27
C ALA A 360 4.97 11.27 -9.70
N VAL A 361 5.31 11.19 -8.41
CA VAL A 361 6.32 12.06 -7.78
C VAL A 361 7.70 11.81 -8.37
N LYS A 362 8.05 10.54 -8.59
CA LYS A 362 9.30 10.16 -9.27
C LYS A 362 9.38 10.75 -10.68
N HIS A 363 8.28 10.75 -11.43
CA HIS A 363 8.24 11.39 -12.74
C HIS A 363 8.51 12.90 -12.66
N LEU A 364 7.95 13.60 -11.67
CA LEU A 364 8.23 15.01 -11.42
C LEU A 364 9.70 15.27 -11.05
N VAL A 365 10.31 14.38 -10.27
CA VAL A 365 11.76 14.42 -9.98
C VAL A 365 12.59 14.33 -11.26
N ASP A 366 12.22 13.43 -12.18
CA ASP A 366 12.95 13.26 -13.44
C ASP A 366 12.78 14.46 -14.37
N LEU A 367 11.58 15.05 -14.44
CA LEU A 367 11.33 16.30 -15.16
C LEU A 367 12.13 17.47 -14.57
N ALA A 368 12.17 17.60 -13.24
CA ALA A 368 12.93 18.65 -12.57
C ALA A 368 14.45 18.52 -12.86
N LYS A 369 14.99 17.30 -12.83
CA LYS A 369 16.38 17.03 -13.22
C LYS A 369 16.65 17.36 -14.69
N ALA A 370 15.70 17.07 -15.58
CA ALA A 370 15.83 17.40 -17.00
C ALA A 370 15.83 18.93 -17.23
N ALA A 371 14.94 19.66 -16.56
CA ALA A 371 14.90 21.13 -16.59
C ALA A 371 16.23 21.75 -16.13
N VAL A 372 16.80 21.23 -15.04
CA VAL A 372 18.11 21.64 -14.53
C VAL A 372 19.24 21.42 -15.55
N LYS A 373 19.26 20.26 -16.23
CA LYS A 373 20.24 20.01 -17.28
C LYS A 373 20.13 20.98 -18.46
N GLN A 374 18.91 21.47 -18.75
CA GLN A 374 18.65 22.39 -19.86
C GLN A 374 18.88 23.87 -19.48
N ALA A 375 18.92 24.20 -18.20
CA ALA A 375 18.98 25.57 -17.68
C ALA A 375 20.06 26.45 -18.33
N LYS A 376 21.27 25.89 -18.54
CA LYS A 376 22.42 26.61 -19.11
C LYS A 376 22.25 27.04 -20.56
N TYR A 377 21.33 26.40 -21.29
CA TYR A 377 21.06 26.69 -22.68
C TYR A 377 19.92 27.69 -22.86
N LEU A 378 19.28 28.12 -21.76
CA LEU A 378 18.25 29.15 -21.82
C LEU A 378 18.89 30.49 -22.19
N THR A 379 18.36 31.13 -23.24
CA THR A 379 18.73 32.48 -23.65
C THR A 379 17.80 33.49 -22.99
N ALA A 380 18.38 34.51 -22.35
CA ALA A 380 17.59 35.62 -21.83
C ALA A 380 16.84 36.31 -23.01
N PRO A 381 15.59 36.75 -22.81
CA PRO A 381 14.93 37.59 -23.80
C PRO A 381 15.80 38.82 -24.07
N PRO A 382 15.86 39.33 -25.32
CA PRO A 382 16.63 40.53 -25.62
C PRO A 382 16.18 41.65 -24.68
N ASN A 383 17.11 42.12 -23.85
CA ASN A 383 16.93 43.31 -23.04
C ASN A 383 16.75 44.49 -23.99
N ASN A 384 15.51 44.95 -24.18
CA ASN A 384 15.29 46.32 -24.62
C ASN A 384 15.59 47.24 -23.44
N SER A 385 16.89 47.45 -23.19
CA SER A 385 17.40 48.50 -22.32
C SER A 385 18.73 48.97 -22.91
N ALA A 386 18.64 49.97 -23.78
CA ALA A 386 19.78 50.82 -24.06
C ALA A 386 19.99 51.72 -22.83
N ASN A 387 21.00 51.36 -22.05
CA ASN A 387 21.92 52.22 -21.32
C ASN A 387 21.33 53.28 -20.36
N THR A 388 21.65 53.16 -19.06
CA THR A 388 22.25 54.27 -18.31
C THR A 388 22.77 53.81 -16.95
N ASP A 389 24.04 54.08 -16.73
CA ASP A 389 24.67 54.11 -15.42
C ASP A 389 23.98 55.13 -14.49
N LYS A 390 23.95 54.74 -13.21
CA LYS A 390 23.53 55.40 -11.96
C LYS A 390 23.89 56.91 -11.81
N PRO A 391 23.41 57.63 -10.75
CA PRO A 391 22.50 57.20 -9.67
C PRO A 391 21.42 58.22 -9.20
N SER A 392 20.40 57.65 -8.56
CA SER A 392 19.80 58.09 -7.29
C SER A 392 18.47 58.87 -7.28
N HIS A 393 17.65 58.39 -6.35
CA HIS A 393 16.56 59.03 -5.61
C HIS A 393 15.17 59.18 -6.25
N SER A 394 14.34 58.22 -5.82
CA SER A 394 13.06 58.41 -5.11
C SER A 394 11.77 58.70 -5.88
N LYS A 395 10.86 57.73 -5.68
CA LYS A 395 9.42 57.82 -5.38
C LYS A 395 8.43 58.11 -6.51
N GLU A 396 7.54 57.12 -6.68
CA GLU A 396 6.06 57.22 -6.71
C GLU A 396 5.46 58.46 -7.38
N GLY A 397 4.59 58.42 -8.39
CA GLY A 397 3.73 57.38 -8.93
C GLY A 397 2.66 58.07 -9.79
N ALA A 398 1.60 57.32 -10.12
CA ALA A 398 0.35 57.73 -10.80
C ALA A 398 0.37 57.73 -12.34
N GLY A 399 -0.39 56.77 -12.88
CA GLY A 399 -0.63 56.55 -14.29
C GLY A 399 -1.73 57.46 -14.89
N GLY A 400 -1.69 57.53 -16.22
CA GLY A 400 -2.73 58.04 -17.10
C GLY A 400 -2.48 57.41 -18.48
N THR A 401 -3.54 57.06 -19.20
CA THR A 401 -3.50 56.39 -20.51
C THR A 401 -2.79 57.25 -21.57
N ALA A 402 -2.21 56.60 -22.59
CA ALA A 402 -1.27 57.20 -23.54
C ALA A 402 -1.82 58.45 -24.26
N ASP A 403 -3.12 58.47 -24.60
CA ASP A 403 -3.71 59.55 -25.40
C ASP A 403 -3.88 60.87 -24.63
N GLN A 404 -4.20 60.82 -23.33
CA GLN A 404 -4.25 62.02 -22.47
C GLN A 404 -2.86 62.57 -22.13
N ARG A 405 -1.83 61.74 -22.24
CA ARG A 405 -0.43 62.12 -21.96
C ARG A 405 0.16 62.92 -23.11
N SER A 406 -0.17 62.55 -24.35
CA SER A 406 0.29 63.23 -25.57
C SER A 406 -0.32 64.63 -25.70
N GLU A 407 -1.60 64.81 -25.37
CA GLU A 407 -2.27 66.12 -25.53
C GLU A 407 -1.78 67.16 -24.50
N LYS A 408 -1.48 66.74 -23.26
CA LYS A 408 -0.80 67.60 -22.29
C LYS A 408 0.64 67.94 -22.68
N LEU A 409 1.34 67.04 -23.36
CA LEU A 409 2.72 67.23 -23.83
C LEU A 409 2.79 68.31 -24.92
N CYS A 410 1.92 68.26 -25.92
CA CYS A 410 1.90 69.28 -26.97
C CYS A 410 1.41 70.65 -26.43
N ASN A 411 0.43 70.67 -25.52
CA ASN A 411 -0.12 71.92 -24.98
C ASN A 411 0.81 72.66 -24.00
N ALA A 412 1.91 72.03 -23.55
CA ALA A 412 2.90 72.68 -22.68
C ALA A 412 3.70 73.78 -23.40
N ALA A 413 3.88 73.68 -24.72
CA ALA A 413 4.61 74.66 -25.53
C ALA A 413 3.78 75.90 -25.90
N LYS A 414 2.46 75.89 -25.64
CA LYS A 414 1.51 76.98 -25.94
C LYS A 414 1.62 77.46 -27.40
N ASP A 415 1.90 78.73 -27.63
CA ASP A 415 2.00 79.35 -28.96
C ASP A 415 3.47 79.55 -29.42
N ASP A 416 4.43 78.94 -28.75
CA ASP A 416 5.85 79.05 -29.10
C ASP A 416 6.23 77.99 -30.15
N GLN A 417 6.46 78.46 -31.38
CA GLN A 417 6.83 77.63 -32.53
C GLN A 417 8.19 76.93 -32.33
N GLY A 418 9.14 77.57 -31.64
CA GLY A 418 10.48 77.01 -31.41
C GLY A 418 10.48 75.89 -30.37
N GLU A 419 9.59 75.94 -29.39
CA GLU A 419 9.35 74.82 -28.46
C GLU A 419 8.49 73.70 -29.09
N CYS A 420 7.57 74.03 -30.00
CA CYS A 420 6.83 73.04 -30.79
C CYS A 420 7.75 72.21 -31.70
N ASP A 421 8.70 72.85 -32.38
CA ASP A 421 9.60 72.18 -33.31
C ASP A 421 10.44 71.08 -32.65
N LYS A 422 10.70 71.20 -31.34
CA LYS A 422 11.39 70.21 -30.51
C LYS A 422 10.53 69.00 -30.14
N LEU A 423 9.23 69.03 -30.47
CA LEU A 423 8.23 68.02 -30.13
C LEU A 423 7.61 67.36 -31.38
N LYS A 424 8.12 67.66 -32.59
CA LYS A 424 7.68 67.05 -33.86
C LYS A 424 7.84 65.52 -33.86
N ASP A 425 8.88 65.01 -33.21
CA ASP A 425 9.13 63.57 -33.03
C ASP A 425 8.05 62.87 -32.17
N LYS A 426 7.20 63.66 -31.49
CA LYS A 426 6.06 63.19 -30.69
C LYS A 426 4.70 63.41 -31.37
N GLY A 427 4.70 63.78 -32.66
CA GLY A 427 3.48 63.99 -33.45
C GLY A 427 2.76 65.33 -33.19
N CYS A 428 3.43 66.30 -32.53
CA CYS A 428 2.87 67.64 -32.33
C CYS A 428 3.10 68.54 -33.55
N ILE A 429 2.08 69.26 -34.01
CA ILE A 429 2.14 70.20 -35.14
C ILE A 429 1.67 71.60 -34.72
N PHE A 430 2.35 72.62 -35.23
CA PHE A 430 2.03 74.03 -35.06
C PHE A 430 1.19 74.58 -36.23
N LYS A 431 0.03 75.21 -35.96
CA LYS A 431 -0.69 76.08 -36.92
C LYS A 431 -0.35 77.52 -36.66
N GLU A 432 0.26 78.18 -37.63
CA GLU A 432 0.49 79.64 -37.56
C GLU A 432 -0.83 80.43 -37.56
N ASP A 433 -1.89 79.87 -38.14
CA ASP A 433 -3.24 80.41 -38.29
C ASP A 433 -4.22 79.97 -37.18
N GLY A 434 -3.74 79.29 -36.13
CA GLY A 434 -4.55 78.93 -34.97
C GLY A 434 -4.88 80.13 -34.06
N LYS A 435 -5.97 80.05 -33.28
CA LYS A 435 -6.29 81.05 -32.25
C LYS A 435 -5.24 80.99 -31.13
N ASP A 436 -4.88 82.14 -30.55
CA ASP A 436 -3.92 82.21 -29.43
C ASP A 436 -4.35 81.27 -28.29
N GLY A 437 -3.39 80.47 -27.83
CA GLY A 437 -3.54 79.38 -26.87
C GLY A 437 -4.00 78.04 -27.47
N LYS A 438 -4.17 77.94 -28.80
CA LYS A 438 -4.65 76.74 -29.51
C LYS A 438 -3.92 76.49 -30.84
N LYS A 439 -2.66 76.89 -30.94
CA LYS A 439 -1.84 76.67 -32.15
C LYS A 439 -1.22 75.27 -32.22
N MET A 440 -1.39 74.43 -31.19
CA MET A 440 -0.79 73.09 -31.05
C MET A 440 -1.84 71.96 -31.11
N TYR A 441 -1.57 70.91 -31.87
CA TYR A 441 -2.42 69.71 -31.95
C TYR A 441 -1.59 68.48 -32.35
N ILE A 442 -2.13 67.29 -32.09
CA ILE A 442 -1.51 66.00 -32.44
C ILE A 442 -2.03 65.57 -33.82
N GLU A 443 -1.12 65.09 -34.67
CA GLU A 443 -1.46 64.53 -35.99
C GLU A 443 -2.11 63.15 -35.93
#